data_AF-A0A954UGZ5-F1
#
_entry.id   AF-A0A954UGZ5-F1
#
_cell.length_a   1.000
_cell.length_b   1.000
_cell.length_c   1.000
_cell.angle_alpha   90.00
_cell.angle_beta   90.00
_cell.angle_gamma   90.00
#
_symmetry.space_group_name_H-M   'P 1'
#
loop_
_entity.id
_entity.type
_entity.pdbx_description
1 polymer ?
#
loop_
_entity_poly.entity_id
_entity_poly.type
_entity_poly.pdbx_seq_one_letter_code
_entity_poly.pdbx_strand_id
1 'polypeptide(L)' 'MQHSANDIAIIGMAGRFAGCRNVAQFWHNLQAGVECIRVCTDEQLLAAGVHPAELEDPSYV' A
#
# COMPACT_ATOMS: atom_id res chain seq x y z
N MET A 1 -1.52 26.23 27.76
CA MET A 1 -1.44 24.80 27.41
C MET A 1 -0.18 24.25 28.06
N GLN A 2 -0.28 23.22 28.89
CA GLN A 2 0.88 22.56 29.52
C GLN A 2 1.21 21.32 28.68
N HIS A 3 2.42 21.25 28.12
CA HIS A 3 2.93 20.05 27.46
C HIS A 3 3.64 19.14 28.45
N SER A 4 3.45 17.83 28.32
CA SER A 4 4.14 16.85 29.16
C SER A 4 5.55 16.61 28.63
N ALA A 5 6.50 16.26 29.50
CA ALA A 5 7.88 15.98 29.10
C ALA A 5 8.02 14.80 28.11
N ASN A 6 6.98 13.96 27.98
CA ASN A 6 6.91 12.82 27.07
C ASN A 6 6.15 13.12 25.77
N ASP A 7 5.73 14.36 25.53
CA ASP A 7 5.08 14.71 24.28
C ASP A 7 6.09 14.64 23.13
N ILE A 8 5.74 13.91 22.06
CA ILE A 8 6.59 13.75 20.87
C ILE A 8 5.92 14.44 19.68
N ALA A 9 6.66 15.32 19.02
CA ALA A 9 6.22 16.00 17.80
C ALA A 9 6.72 15.27 16.55
N ILE A 10 5.81 15.05 15.59
CA ILE A 10 6.17 14.65 14.24
C ILE A 10 6.58 15.91 13.47
N ILE A 11 7.89 16.04 13.16
CA ILE A 11 8.44 17.22 12.47
C ILE A 11 8.61 17.01 10.95
N GLY A 12 8.32 15.81 10.44
CA GLY A 12 8.41 15.49 9.01
C GLY A 12 7.94 14.07 8.71
N MET A 13 7.46 13.85 7.47
CA MET A 13 7.01 12.55 6.97
C MET A 13 7.39 12.37 5.50
N ALA A 14 7.79 11.17 5.12
CA ALA A 14 8.02 10.76 3.73
C ALA A 14 7.66 9.28 3.55
N GLY A 15 7.25 8.89 2.35
CA GLY A 15 6.88 7.50 2.06
C GLY A 15 6.35 7.31 0.65
N ARG A 16 6.40 6.06 0.16
CA ARG A 16 5.73 5.60 -1.06
C ARG A 16 4.73 4.53 -0.67
N PHE A 17 3.55 4.59 -1.28
CA PHE A 17 2.42 3.72 -0.94
C PHE A 17 1.82 3.13 -2.23
N ALA A 18 0.97 2.12 -2.11
CA ALA A 18 0.23 1.60 -3.25
C ALA A 18 -0.52 2.75 -3.95
N GLY A 19 -0.27 2.92 -5.25
CA GLY A 19 -0.86 4.03 -6.02
C GLY A 19 -0.36 5.44 -5.71
N CYS A 20 0.54 5.65 -4.73
CA CYS A 20 0.96 6.99 -4.29
C CYS A 20 2.48 7.13 -4.20
N ARG A 21 3.03 8.21 -4.75
CA ARG A 21 4.48 8.48 -4.75
C ARG A 21 4.96 9.27 -3.54
N ASN A 22 4.06 9.87 -2.78
CA ASN A 22 4.35 10.68 -1.60
C ASN A 22 3.15 10.76 -0.64
N VAL A 23 3.39 11.33 0.54
CA VAL A 23 2.38 11.48 1.61
C VAL A 23 1.20 12.34 1.18
N ALA A 24 1.43 13.37 0.35
CA ALA A 24 0.36 14.25 -0.13
C ALA A 24 -0.63 13.50 -1.03
N GLN A 25 -0.14 12.68 -1.96
CA GLN A 25 -0.99 11.82 -2.79
C GLN A 25 -1.73 10.77 -1.97
N PHE A 26 -1.05 10.18 -0.98
CA PHE A 26 -1.69 9.24 -0.07
C PHE A 26 -2.85 9.87 0.69
N TRP A 27 -2.65 11.07 1.25
CA TRP A 27 -3.70 11.81 1.94
C TRP A 27 -4.89 12.14 1.01
N HIS A 28 -4.61 12.58 -0.22
CA HIS A 28 -5.65 12.85 -1.21
C HIS A 28 -6.49 11.59 -1.50
N ASN A 29 -5.84 10.45 -1.72
CA ASN A 29 -6.53 9.18 -1.99
C ASN A 29 -7.42 8.75 -0.81
N LEU A 30 -6.93 8.91 0.43
CA LEU A 30 -7.73 8.61 1.62
C LEU A 30 -8.98 9.51 1.70
N GLN A 31 -8.81 10.82 1.51
CA GLN A 31 -9.95 11.76 1.54
C GLN A 31 -10.97 11.47 0.44
N ALA A 32 -10.51 11.04 -0.73
CA ALA A 32 -11.35 10.69 -1.86
C ALA A 32 -11.93 9.25 -1.81
N GLY A 33 -11.56 8.44 -0.80
CA GLY A 33 -12.00 7.06 -0.66
C GLY A 33 -11.48 6.13 -1.76
N VAL A 34 -10.30 6.42 -2.33
CA VAL A 34 -9.73 5.66 -3.45
C VAL A 34 -9.17 4.33 -2.96
N GLU A 35 -9.70 3.22 -3.47
CA GLU A 35 -9.15 1.88 -3.27
C GLU A 35 -7.84 1.71 -4.05
N CYS A 36 -6.75 1.44 -3.32
CA CYS A 36 -5.41 1.30 -3.90
C CYS A 36 -4.94 -0.16 -4.00
N ILE A 37 -5.74 -1.11 -3.51
CA ILE A 37 -5.48 -2.54 -3.64
C ILE A 37 -5.78 -2.95 -5.08
N ARG A 38 -4.92 -3.78 -5.66
CA ARG A 38 -5.14 -4.33 -7.00
C ARG A 38 -5.08 -5.84 -6.94
N VAL A 39 -6.03 -6.47 -7.61
CA VAL A 39 -5.97 -7.90 -7.93
C VAL A 39 -4.99 -8.07 -9.09
N CYS A 40 -4.06 -9.01 -8.96
CA CYS A 40 -3.20 -9.41 -10.07
C CYS A 40 -3.94 -10.44 -10.92
N THR A 41 -3.93 -10.27 -12.24
CA THR A 41 -4.46 -11.29 -13.15
C THR A 41 -3.50 -12.46 -13.28
N ASP A 42 -4.00 -13.62 -13.70
CA ASP A 42 -3.17 -14.80 -13.97
C ASP A 42 -2.04 -14.46 -14.95
N GLU A 43 -2.30 -13.67 -16.00
CA GLU A 43 -1.24 -13.27 -16.93
C GLU A 43 -0.16 -12.43 -16.26
N GLN A 44 -0.53 -11.55 -15.31
CA GLN A 44 0.43 -10.74 -14.56
C GLN A 44 1.25 -11.58 -13.59
N LEU A 45 0.63 -12.57 -12.94
CA LEU A 45 1.31 -13.50 -12.05
C LEU A 45 2.29 -14.39 -12.82
N LEU A 46 1.86 -14.95 -13.96
CA LEU A 46 2.74 -15.70 -14.86
C LEU A 46 3.90 -14.85 -15.37
N ALA A 47 3.64 -13.61 -15.78
CA ALA A 47 4.69 -12.68 -16.20
C ALA A 47 5.67 -12.31 -15.07
N ALA A 48 5.20 -12.33 -13.82
CA ALA A 48 6.04 -12.17 -12.63
C ALA A 48 6.84 -13.43 -12.27
N GLY A 49 6.61 -14.55 -12.96
CA GLY A 49 7.35 -15.81 -12.79
C GLY A 49 6.66 -16.85 -11.90
N VAL A 50 5.39 -16.65 -11.54
CA VAL A 50 4.60 -17.67 -10.84
C VAL A 50 4.43 -18.90 -11.72
N HIS A 51 4.63 -20.10 -11.17
CA HIS A 51 4.49 -21.33 -11.94
C HIS A 51 3.01 -21.66 -12.17
N PRO A 52 2.58 -22.14 -13.36
CA PRO A 52 1.17 -22.40 -13.65
C PRO A 52 0.49 -23.34 -12.64
N ALA A 53 1.22 -24.34 -12.14
CA ALA A 53 0.70 -25.28 -11.13
C ALA A 53 0.36 -24.61 -9.78
N GLU A 54 0.96 -23.47 -9.46
CA GLU A 54 0.66 -22.72 -8.23
C GLU A 54 -0.64 -21.93 -8.37
N LEU A 55 -1.02 -21.50 -9.58
CA LEU A 55 -2.27 -20.77 -9.81
C LEU A 55 -3.51 -21.65 -9.66
N GLU A 56 -3.36 -22.96 -9.86
CA GLU A 56 -4.44 -23.94 -9.69
C GLU A 56 -4.60 -24.40 -8.23
N ASP A 57 -3.68 -24.02 -7.34
CA ASP A 57 -3.72 -24.40 -5.92
C ASP A 57 -4.68 -23.47 -5.14
N PRO A 58 -5.78 -23.99 -4.55
CA PRO A 58 -6.72 -23.19 -3.75
C PRO A 58 -6.11 -22.55 -2.50
N SER A 59 -4.90 -22.96 -2.10
CA SER A 59 -4.16 -22.40 -0.97
C SER A 59 -3.17 -21.29 -1.35
N TYR A 60 -3.05 -20.96 -2.64
CA TYR A 60 -2.20 -19.90 -3.16
C TYR A 60 -2.77 -18.51 -2.82
N VAL A 61 -1.94 -17.63 -2.23
CA VAL A 61 -2.30 -16.26 -1.76
C VAL A 61 -1.37 -15.22 -2.36
#